data_AF-A0A9W9FQS3-F1
#
_entry.id   AF-A0A9W9FQS3-F1
#
_cell.length_a   1.000
_cell.length_b   1.000
_cell.length_c   1.000
_cell.angle_alpha   90.00
_cell.angle_beta   90.00
_cell.angle_gamma   90.00
#
_symmetry.space_group_name_H-M   'P 1'
#
loop_
_entity.id
_entity.type
_entity.pdbx_description
1 polymer ?
#
loop_
_entity_poly.entity_id
_entity_poly.type
_entity_poly.pdbx_seq_one_letter_code
_entity_poly.pdbx_strand_id
1 'polypeptide(L)'
;MNKRPMGNFVFLDRTRYDLSSDLTILRCTLFSQISPQQKFAVESRLVDWKDILRWTVDDHNAAHQSDLAWLNDEVSTIAAQEPRRRIVGFTHHSPSIDPRCIDPKHANSEVSTGFATDLRQKTCWTNPIVAAWVFGHTHFNCCFRDGDKAILSNQMGHHLIPAKGFDATWVLTVERREGT
;
A
#
# COMPACT_ATOMS: atom_id res chain seq x y z
N MET A 1 -33.10 4.56 23.23
CA MET A 1 -32.07 3.58 22.81
C MET A 1 -30.74 4.31 22.65
N ASN A 2 -29.77 4.07 23.54
CA ASN A 2 -28.41 4.58 23.36
C ASN A 2 -27.73 3.73 22.28
N LYS A 3 -27.57 4.29 21.06
CA LYS A 3 -26.72 3.67 20.03
C LYS A 3 -25.29 3.65 20.55
N ARG A 4 -24.68 2.47 20.68
CA ARG A 4 -23.23 2.36 20.88
C ARG A 4 -22.55 3.10 19.71
N PRO A 5 -21.58 3.99 19.96
CA PRO A 5 -20.85 4.64 18.86
C PRO A 5 -20.17 3.56 18.01
N MET A 6 -20.33 3.65 16.69
CA MET A 6 -19.85 2.65 15.71
C MET A 6 -18.32 2.67 15.52
N GLY A 7 -17.58 3.27 16.47
CA GLY A 7 -16.15 3.57 16.36
C GLY A 7 -15.87 4.92 15.70
N ASN A 8 -14.59 5.22 15.53
CA ASN A 8 -14.12 6.41 14.84
C ASN A 8 -13.80 6.07 13.38
N PHE A 9 -14.36 6.83 12.44
CA PHE A 9 -13.95 6.76 11.05
C PHE A 9 -12.75 7.68 10.84
N VAL A 10 -11.60 7.11 10.49
CA VAL A 10 -10.39 7.87 10.15
C VAL A 10 -10.17 7.73 8.65
N PHE A 11 -10.30 8.84 7.92
CA PHE A 11 -9.91 8.86 6.52
C PHE A 11 -8.38 8.89 6.45
N LEU A 12 -7.82 7.91 5.75
CA LEU A 12 -6.39 7.69 5.71
C LEU A 12 -5.88 7.97 4.29
N ASP A 13 -5.60 9.25 4.03
CA ASP A 13 -4.95 9.75 2.80
C ASP A 13 -3.78 10.64 3.23
N ARG A 14 -2.55 10.16 3.02
CA ARG A 14 -1.32 10.72 3.59
C ARG A 14 -1.49 11.09 5.07
N THR A 15 -2.02 10.13 5.83
CA THR A 15 -2.36 10.32 7.24
C THR A 15 -1.62 9.30 8.10
N ARG A 16 -0.98 9.82 9.14
CA ARG A 16 -0.43 9.04 10.25
C ARG A 16 -1.52 8.78 11.28
N TYR A 17 -1.67 7.52 11.69
CA TYR A 17 -2.57 7.13 12.77
C TYR A 17 -1.84 6.28 13.79
N ASP A 18 -1.78 6.79 15.02
CA ASP A 18 -1.10 6.14 16.12
C ASP A 18 -2.05 5.20 16.84
N LEU A 19 -1.92 3.90 16.56
CA LEU A 19 -2.81 2.86 17.09
C LEU A 19 -2.52 2.57 18.57
N SER A 20 -1.25 2.68 18.98
CA SER A 20 -0.79 2.53 20.37
C SER A 20 0.42 3.46 20.62
N SER A 21 1.05 3.36 21.79
CA SER A 21 2.29 4.09 22.11
C SER A 21 3.51 3.62 21.31
N ASP A 22 3.43 2.45 20.67
CA ASP A 22 4.53 1.76 19.99
C ASP A 22 4.20 1.34 18.55
N LEU A 23 2.97 1.57 18.06
CA LEU A 23 2.55 1.18 16.72
C LEU A 23 1.84 2.31 15.97
N THR A 24 2.34 2.61 14.78
CA THR A 24 1.77 3.58 13.85
C THR A 24 1.30 2.90 12.58
N ILE A 25 0.15 3.33 12.09
CA ILE A 25 -0.33 3.07 10.74
C ILE A 25 -0.01 4.30 9.89
N LEU A 26 0.71 4.10 8.80
CA LEU A 26 0.86 5.11 7.75
C LEU A 26 0.06 4.65 6.55
N ARG A 27 -0.77 5.54 6.01
CA ARG A 27 -1.55 5.21 4.82
C ARG A 27 -1.72 6.39 3.88
N CYS A 28 -1.61 6.06 2.61
CA CYS A 28 -1.94 6.91 1.48
C CYS A 28 -2.52 6.01 0.37
N THR A 29 -3.01 6.61 -0.71
CA THR A 29 -3.39 5.84 -1.89
C THR A 29 -2.18 5.14 -2.49
N LEU A 30 -1.00 5.78 -2.46
CA LEU A 30 0.17 5.43 -3.24
C LEU A 30 -0.26 5.21 -4.66
N PHE A 31 -0.64 6.27 -5.38
CA PHE A 31 -0.77 6.15 -6.83
C PHE A 31 0.50 5.52 -7.41
N SER A 32 0.35 4.61 -8.37
CA SER A 32 1.50 3.93 -8.98
C SER A 32 2.28 4.86 -9.91
N GLN A 33 3.57 4.61 -10.14
CA GLN A 33 4.34 5.39 -11.11
C GLN A 33 4.12 4.81 -12.51
N ILE A 34 3.36 5.51 -13.34
CA ILE A 34 3.10 5.09 -14.72
C ILE A 34 4.35 5.32 -15.57
N SER A 35 4.82 4.28 -16.24
CA SER A 35 5.96 4.40 -17.15
C SER A 35 5.56 5.06 -18.48
N PRO A 36 6.47 5.80 -19.14
CA PRO A 36 6.21 6.36 -20.46
C PRO A 36 5.75 5.32 -21.48
N GLN A 37 6.29 4.10 -21.41
CA GLN A 37 6.00 3.00 -22.33
C GLN A 37 4.57 2.47 -22.17
N GLN A 38 4.01 2.54 -20.96
CA GLN A 38 2.67 2.03 -20.67
C GLN A 38 1.60 3.12 -20.56
N LYS A 39 1.98 4.41 -20.65
CA LYS A 39 1.09 5.59 -20.55
C LYS A 39 -0.23 5.39 -21.32
N PHE A 40 -0.14 5.11 -22.61
CA PHE A 40 -1.33 4.93 -23.46
C PHE A 40 -2.17 3.71 -23.09
N ALA A 41 -1.53 2.57 -22.80
CA ALA A 41 -2.23 1.34 -22.46
C ALA A 41 -2.97 1.46 -21.11
N VAL A 42 -2.33 2.07 -20.12
CA VAL A 42 -2.92 2.31 -18.80
C VAL A 42 -4.13 3.25 -18.90
N GLU A 43 -3.96 4.41 -19.53
CA GLU A 43 -5.01 5.43 -19.66
C GLU A 43 -6.23 4.92 -20.44
N SER A 44 -6.01 4.10 -21.48
CA SER A 44 -7.10 3.61 -22.33
C SER A 44 -7.85 2.40 -21.75
N ARG A 45 -7.17 1.53 -20.98
CA ARG A 45 -7.70 0.22 -20.59
C ARG A 45 -8.14 0.12 -19.13
N LEU A 46 -7.52 0.86 -18.21
CA LEU A 46 -7.90 0.80 -16.80
C LEU A 46 -9.15 1.65 -16.56
N VAL A 47 -10.17 1.03 -15.97
CA VAL A 47 -11.48 1.67 -15.76
C VAL A 47 -11.37 2.84 -14.79
N ASP A 48 -10.52 2.70 -13.77
CA ASP A 48 -10.30 3.67 -12.68
C ASP A 48 -9.89 5.06 -13.18
N TRP A 49 -9.33 5.14 -14.39
CA TRP A 49 -8.93 6.39 -15.05
C TRP A 49 -10.10 7.17 -15.65
N LYS A 50 -11.27 6.53 -15.80
CA LYS A 50 -12.49 7.13 -16.37
C LYS A 50 -13.35 7.79 -15.30
N ASP A 51 -13.18 7.38 -14.04
CA ASP A 51 -14.03 7.83 -12.94
C ASP A 51 -13.54 9.14 -12.30
N ILE A 52 -12.28 9.54 -12.54
CA ILE A 52 -11.71 10.80 -12.06
C ILE A 52 -11.75 11.84 -13.18
N LEU A 53 -12.55 12.89 -13.00
CA LEU A 53 -12.76 13.93 -14.00
C LEU A 53 -11.45 14.64 -14.36
N ARG A 54 -11.07 14.60 -15.65
CA ARG A 54 -9.85 15.25 -16.20
C ARG A 54 -8.55 14.76 -15.57
N TRP A 55 -8.50 13.50 -15.14
CA TRP A 55 -7.30 12.91 -14.56
C TRP A 55 -6.32 12.45 -15.64
N THR A 56 -5.16 13.09 -15.70
CA THR A 56 -4.10 12.74 -16.65
C THR A 56 -3.06 11.83 -16.03
N VAL A 57 -2.24 11.20 -16.87
CA VAL A 57 -1.10 10.39 -16.39
C VAL A 57 -0.07 11.25 -15.65
N ASP A 58 0.03 12.52 -15.99
CA ASP A 58 0.94 13.43 -15.33
C ASP A 58 0.40 13.80 -13.93
N ASP A 59 -0.92 13.97 -13.77
CA ASP A 59 -1.57 14.13 -12.46
C ASP A 59 -1.38 12.90 -11.57
N HIS A 60 -1.58 11.69 -12.13
CA HIS A 60 -1.37 10.43 -11.41
C HIS A 60 0.08 10.30 -10.92
N ASN A 61 1.05 10.61 -11.78
CA ASN A 61 2.46 10.57 -11.42
C ASN A 61 2.82 11.68 -10.40
N ALA A 62 2.22 12.86 -10.48
CA ALA A 62 2.40 13.91 -9.47
C ALA A 62 1.84 13.50 -8.10
N ALA A 63 0.69 12.82 -8.09
CA ALA A 63 0.10 12.25 -6.89
C ALA A 63 1.00 11.14 -6.30
N HIS A 64 1.56 10.26 -7.14
CA HIS A 64 2.56 9.27 -6.73
C HIS A 64 3.75 9.93 -6.03
N GLN A 65 4.33 10.97 -6.62
CA GLN A 65 5.47 11.67 -6.04
C GLN A 65 5.13 12.31 -4.69
N SER A 66 3.91 12.85 -4.56
CA SER A 66 3.44 13.43 -3.30
C SER A 66 3.24 12.37 -2.21
N ASP A 67 2.69 11.21 -2.55
CA ASP A 67 2.53 10.07 -1.64
C ASP A 67 3.89 9.51 -1.20
N LEU A 68 4.82 9.35 -2.16
CA LEU A 68 6.16 8.84 -1.89
C LEU A 68 6.98 9.79 -1.01
N ALA A 69 6.93 11.09 -1.27
CA ALA A 69 7.61 12.09 -0.44
C ALA A 69 7.09 12.02 1.00
N TRP A 70 5.77 12.07 1.18
CA TRP A 70 5.13 11.98 2.49
C TRP A 70 5.50 10.68 3.23
N LEU A 71 5.46 9.52 2.57
CA LEU A 71 5.84 8.24 3.17
C LEU A 71 7.30 8.23 3.64
N ASN A 72 8.23 8.74 2.82
CA ASN A 72 9.64 8.80 3.19
C ASN A 72 9.89 9.74 4.37
N ASP A 73 9.22 10.90 4.37
CA ASP A 73 9.37 11.91 5.43
C ASP A 73 8.80 11.40 6.77
N GLU A 74 7.61 10.80 6.76
CA GLU A 74 6.99 10.23 7.98
C GLU A 74 7.83 9.09 8.55
N VAL A 75 8.26 8.15 7.71
CA VAL A 75 9.09 7.02 8.17
C VAL A 75 10.42 7.52 8.73
N SER A 76 11.06 8.49 8.08
CA SER A 76 12.33 9.07 8.56
C SER A 76 12.14 9.81 9.89
N THR A 77 11.07 10.58 10.02
CA THR A 77 10.72 11.34 11.22
C THR A 77 10.47 10.41 12.40
N ILE A 78 9.64 9.39 12.22
CA ILE A 78 9.34 8.40 13.27
C ILE A 78 10.61 7.64 13.65
N ALA A 79 11.43 7.22 12.68
CA ALA A 79 12.66 6.50 12.96
C ALA A 79 13.66 7.33 13.78
N ALA A 80 13.73 8.64 13.54
CA ALA A 80 14.63 9.54 14.26
C ALA A 80 14.11 9.90 15.67
N GLN A 81 12.81 10.15 15.81
CA GLN A 81 12.23 10.68 17.05
C GLN A 81 11.68 9.60 17.99
N GLU A 82 11.27 8.45 17.43
CA GLU A 82 10.57 7.38 18.14
C GLU A 82 11.18 6.01 17.77
N PRO A 83 12.48 5.74 18.07
CA PRO A 83 13.22 4.59 17.53
C PRO A 83 12.67 3.20 17.93
N ARG A 84 11.81 3.16 18.97
CA ARG A 84 11.11 1.94 19.43
C ARG A 84 9.76 1.71 18.75
N ARG A 85 9.24 2.71 18.03
CA ARG A 85 7.98 2.61 17.29
C ARG A 85 8.08 1.52 16.24
N ARG A 86 6.97 0.95 15.82
CA ARG A 86 6.82 0.11 14.64
C ARG A 86 5.81 0.76 13.70
N ILE A 87 6.02 0.60 12.40
CA ILE A 87 5.14 1.13 11.37
C ILE A 87 4.50 -0.01 10.59
N VAL A 88 3.20 0.11 10.31
CA VAL A 88 2.52 -0.68 9.27
C VAL A 88 2.09 0.28 8.17
N GLY A 89 2.61 0.05 6.97
CA GLY A 89 2.18 0.75 5.77
C GLY A 89 0.90 0.13 5.21
N PHE A 90 -0.09 0.94 4.88
CA PHE A 90 -1.23 0.52 4.07
C PHE A 90 -1.30 1.37 2.81
N THR A 91 -1.40 0.73 1.65
CA THR A 91 -1.55 1.43 0.37
C THR A 91 -2.63 0.81 -0.48
N HIS A 92 -3.21 1.59 -1.40
CA HIS A 92 -4.13 1.03 -2.37
C HIS A 92 -3.36 0.26 -3.45
N HIS A 93 -2.41 0.90 -4.14
CA HIS A 93 -1.59 0.23 -5.15
C HIS A 93 -0.43 -0.55 -4.51
N SER A 94 0.11 -1.50 -5.27
CA SER A 94 1.24 -2.33 -4.81
C SER A 94 2.53 -1.50 -4.71
N PRO A 95 3.25 -1.56 -3.58
CA PRO A 95 4.53 -0.87 -3.38
C PRO A 95 5.73 -1.64 -3.95
N SER A 96 5.51 -2.80 -4.56
CA SER A 96 6.57 -3.68 -5.04
C SER A 96 6.20 -4.37 -6.36
N ILE A 97 7.21 -4.55 -7.20
CA ILE A 97 7.17 -5.35 -8.43
C ILE A 97 7.78 -6.74 -8.24
N ASP A 98 8.00 -7.18 -6.99
CA ASP A 98 8.39 -8.56 -6.70
C ASP A 98 7.38 -9.54 -7.33
N PRO A 99 7.83 -10.61 -8.03
CA PRO A 99 6.93 -11.58 -8.64
C PRO A 99 5.91 -12.18 -7.68
N ARG A 100 6.20 -12.22 -6.37
CA ARG A 100 5.27 -12.72 -5.34
C ARG A 100 4.10 -11.77 -5.06
N CYS A 101 4.18 -10.52 -5.48
CA CYS A 101 3.09 -9.53 -5.38
C CYS A 101 2.17 -9.53 -6.62
N ILE A 102 2.50 -10.29 -7.66
CA ILE A 102 1.88 -10.19 -8.99
C ILE A 102 1.23 -11.53 -9.30
N ASP A 103 -0.04 -11.52 -9.73
CA ASP A 103 -0.65 -12.74 -10.28
C ASP A 103 0.20 -13.20 -11.48
N PRO A 104 0.70 -14.45 -11.52
CA PRO A 104 1.52 -14.95 -12.62
C PRO A 104 0.90 -14.75 -14.01
N LYS A 105 -0.44 -14.68 -14.12
CA LYS A 105 -1.15 -14.36 -15.37
C LYS A 105 -0.88 -12.95 -15.90
N HIS A 106 -0.43 -12.04 -15.04
CA HIS A 106 -0.21 -10.62 -15.34
C HIS A 106 1.27 -10.20 -15.29
N ALA A 107 2.20 -11.16 -15.16
CA ALA A 107 3.65 -10.89 -15.02
C ALA A 107 4.23 -10.00 -16.14
N ASN A 108 3.69 -10.08 -17.37
CA ASN A 108 4.12 -9.31 -18.53
C ASN A 108 3.02 -8.38 -19.07
N SER A 109 2.12 -7.91 -18.20
CA SER A 109 1.00 -7.06 -18.60
C SER A 109 1.47 -5.69 -19.12
N GLU A 110 0.87 -5.22 -20.23
CA GLU A 110 1.11 -3.88 -20.79
C GLU A 110 0.59 -2.73 -19.90
N VAL A 111 -0.12 -3.06 -18.83
CA VAL A 111 -0.69 -2.09 -17.88
C VAL A 111 -0.15 -2.29 -16.45
N SER A 112 0.93 -3.06 -16.28
CA SER A 112 1.47 -3.41 -14.96
C SER A 112 1.82 -2.19 -14.08
N THR A 113 2.33 -1.11 -14.68
CA THR A 113 2.64 0.13 -13.95
C THR A 113 1.41 0.89 -13.48
N GLY A 114 0.21 0.54 -13.96
CA GLY A 114 -1.04 1.04 -13.38
C GLY A 114 -1.44 0.34 -12.09
N PHE A 115 -0.76 -0.75 -11.70
CA PHE A 115 -1.08 -1.51 -10.49
C PHE A 115 0.00 -1.44 -9.41
N ALA A 116 1.26 -1.28 -9.82
CA ALA A 116 2.41 -1.42 -8.95
C ALA A 116 3.52 -0.44 -9.29
N THR A 117 4.26 -0.03 -8.26
CA THR A 117 5.50 0.74 -8.37
C THR A 117 6.58 0.06 -7.53
N ASP A 118 7.85 0.28 -7.82
CA ASP A 118 8.96 -0.34 -7.06
C ASP A 118 9.51 0.62 -5.99
N LEU A 119 9.06 0.44 -4.75
CA LEU A 119 9.55 1.22 -3.62
C LEU A 119 10.73 0.54 -2.90
N ARG A 120 11.23 -0.62 -3.33
CA ARG A 120 12.18 -1.45 -2.56
C ARG A 120 13.50 -0.75 -2.20
N GLN A 121 13.84 0.32 -2.92
CA GLN A 121 15.04 1.13 -2.69
C GLN A 121 14.75 2.48 -1.99
N LYS A 122 13.52 2.71 -1.55
CA LYS A 122 13.08 3.97 -0.91
C LYS A 122 13.15 3.85 0.61
N THR A 123 13.37 4.97 1.30
CA THR A 123 13.50 5.00 2.77
C THR A 123 12.28 4.40 3.47
N CYS A 124 11.08 4.70 2.97
CA CYS A 124 9.85 4.14 3.51
C CYS A 124 9.80 2.61 3.45
N TRP A 125 10.53 1.98 2.53
CA TRP A 125 10.65 0.53 2.42
C TRP A 125 11.84 -0.01 3.22
N THR A 126 13.03 0.55 3.00
CA THR A 126 14.29 -0.01 3.52
C THR A 126 14.44 0.20 5.03
N ASN A 127 13.73 1.15 5.62
CA ASN A 127 13.83 1.41 7.05
C ASN A 127 13.26 0.21 7.87
N PRO A 128 14.04 -0.34 8.81
CA PRO A 128 13.64 -1.53 9.59
C PRO A 128 12.49 -1.26 10.56
N ILE A 129 12.15 0.00 10.82
CA ILE A 129 11.01 0.36 11.67
C ILE A 129 9.67 -0.05 11.05
N VAL A 130 9.63 -0.14 9.72
CA VAL A 130 8.45 -0.59 8.98
C VAL A 130 8.37 -2.12 9.07
N ALA A 131 7.44 -2.58 9.90
CA ALA A 131 7.25 -3.97 10.27
C ALA A 131 6.48 -4.77 9.22
N ALA A 132 5.53 -4.10 8.56
CA ALA A 132 4.66 -4.72 7.60
C ALA A 132 4.16 -3.71 6.56
N TRP A 133 3.79 -4.22 5.40
CA TRP A 133 3.13 -3.47 4.34
C TRP A 133 1.94 -4.25 3.81
N VAL A 134 0.77 -3.63 3.87
CA VAL A 134 -0.49 -4.13 3.36
C VAL A 134 -0.88 -3.36 2.12
N PHE A 135 -1.21 -4.04 1.04
CA PHE A 135 -1.61 -3.40 -0.22
C PHE A 135 -2.77 -4.11 -0.90
N GLY A 136 -3.32 -3.48 -1.93
CA GLY A 136 -4.43 -4.00 -2.71
C GLY A 136 -4.26 -3.76 -4.20
N HIS A 137 -5.38 -3.51 -4.87
CA HIS A 137 -5.52 -3.13 -6.29
C HIS A 137 -5.06 -4.18 -7.32
N THR A 138 -4.12 -5.07 -6.98
CA THR A 138 -3.60 -6.13 -7.86
C THR A 138 -4.58 -7.28 -8.10
N HIS A 139 -5.69 -7.34 -7.34
CA HIS A 139 -6.65 -8.45 -7.31
C HIS A 139 -6.00 -9.81 -7.00
N PHE A 140 -4.83 -9.79 -6.37
CA PHE A 140 -4.03 -10.96 -6.06
C PHE A 140 -3.62 -10.96 -4.60
N ASN A 141 -3.82 -12.10 -3.93
CA ASN A 141 -3.51 -12.26 -2.52
C ASN A 141 -2.15 -12.92 -2.36
N CYS A 142 -1.34 -12.36 -1.48
CA CYS A 142 -0.01 -12.87 -1.17
C CYS A 142 0.33 -12.58 0.29
N CYS A 143 1.21 -13.40 0.85
CA CYS A 143 1.77 -13.19 2.18
C CYS A 143 3.19 -13.76 2.19
N PHE A 144 4.18 -12.89 2.33
CA PHE A 144 5.59 -13.29 2.40
C PHE A 144 6.39 -12.30 3.23
N ARG A 145 7.68 -12.58 3.42
CA ARG A 145 8.61 -11.68 4.09
C ARG A 145 9.67 -11.16 3.12
N ASP A 146 9.97 -9.87 3.25
CA ASP A 146 11.17 -9.22 2.70
C ASP A 146 12.07 -8.80 3.88
N GLY A 147 13.09 -9.61 4.16
CA GLY A 147 13.80 -9.58 5.44
C GLY A 147 12.82 -9.79 6.61
N ASP A 148 12.81 -8.86 7.57
CA ASP A 148 11.91 -8.89 8.72
C ASP A 148 10.53 -8.24 8.46
N LYS A 149 10.32 -7.66 7.28
CA LYS A 149 9.09 -6.96 6.92
C LYS A 149 8.08 -7.94 6.33
N ALA A 150 6.87 -7.98 6.89
CA ALA A 150 5.77 -8.74 6.32
C ALA A 150 5.13 -7.98 5.14
N ILE A 151 5.03 -8.61 3.98
CA ILE A 151 4.41 -8.05 2.77
C ILE A 151 3.14 -8.83 2.48
N LEU A 152 2.00 -8.15 2.41
CA LEU A 152 0.71 -8.83 2.33
C LEU A 152 -0.37 -8.11 1.53
N SER A 153 -1.23 -8.92 0.93
CA SER A 153 -2.44 -8.53 0.24
C SER A 153 -3.52 -9.58 0.51
N ASN A 154 -4.68 -9.13 0.98
CA ASN A 154 -5.84 -9.97 1.31
C ASN A 154 -7.14 -9.29 0.81
N GLN A 155 -7.23 -9.16 -0.51
CA GLN A 155 -8.32 -8.58 -1.26
C GLN A 155 -9.47 -9.57 -1.39
N MET A 156 -10.71 -9.11 -1.20
CA MET A 156 -11.92 -9.92 -1.38
C MET A 156 -12.24 -10.17 -2.87
N GLY A 157 -11.81 -9.28 -3.75
CA GLY A 157 -12.22 -9.24 -5.15
C GLY A 157 -13.64 -8.70 -5.33
N HIS A 158 -14.17 -8.80 -6.54
CA HIS A 158 -15.52 -8.35 -6.87
C HIS A 158 -16.55 -9.46 -6.66
N HIS A 159 -17.82 -9.10 -6.47
CA HIS A 159 -18.90 -10.07 -6.25
C HIS A 159 -18.97 -11.15 -7.34
N LEU A 160 -18.71 -10.79 -8.60
CA LEU A 160 -18.71 -11.72 -9.74
C LEU A 160 -17.39 -12.47 -9.93
N ILE A 161 -16.28 -11.94 -9.39
CA ILE A 161 -14.94 -12.49 -9.54
C ILE A 161 -14.23 -12.37 -8.19
N PRO A 162 -14.54 -13.26 -7.24
CA PRO A 162 -13.90 -13.25 -5.93
C PRO A 162 -12.41 -13.57 -6.09
N ALA A 163 -11.58 -12.89 -5.31
CA ALA A 163 -10.14 -13.13 -5.32
C ALA A 163 -9.83 -14.46 -4.60
N LYS A 164 -9.00 -15.29 -5.23
CA LYS A 164 -8.60 -16.57 -4.63
C LYS A 164 -7.78 -16.32 -3.37
N GLY A 165 -8.08 -17.06 -2.30
CA GLY A 165 -7.33 -17.00 -1.06
C GLY A 165 -7.67 -15.80 -0.16
N PHE A 166 -8.77 -15.10 -0.43
CA PHE A 166 -9.32 -14.15 0.54
C PHE A 166 -9.70 -14.87 1.83
N ASP A 167 -9.31 -14.30 2.97
CA ASP A 167 -9.64 -14.80 4.29
C ASP A 167 -10.15 -13.65 5.18
N ALA A 168 -11.45 -13.64 5.46
CA ALA A 168 -12.09 -12.63 6.32
C ALA A 168 -11.68 -12.75 7.81
N THR A 169 -11.08 -13.87 8.21
CA THR A 169 -10.62 -14.13 9.58
C THR A 169 -9.15 -13.81 9.78
N TRP A 170 -8.47 -13.38 8.73
CA TRP A 170 -7.03 -13.15 8.77
C TRP A 170 -6.65 -11.98 9.69
N VAL A 171 -5.57 -12.17 10.45
CA VAL A 171 -5.06 -11.19 11.43
C VAL A 171 -3.58 -10.97 11.20
N LEU A 172 -3.17 -9.69 11.11
CA LEU A 172 -1.77 -9.29 11.18
C LEU A 172 -1.37 -9.07 12.64
N THR A 173 -0.44 -9.88 13.14
CA THR A 173 0.22 -9.62 14.42
C THR A 173 1.54 -8.90 14.17
N VAL A 174 1.70 -7.71 14.77
CA VAL A 174 2.96 -6.97 14.76
C VAL A 174 3.60 -7.09 16.14
N GLU A 175 4.74 -7.77 16.21
CA GLU A 175 5.48 -7.92 17.44
C GLU A 175 6.08 -6.58 17.89
N ARG A 176 6.08 -6.36 19.20
CA ARG A 176 6.78 -5.24 19.80
C ARG A 176 8.28 -5.37 19.55
N ARG A 177 8.95 -4.24 19.37
CA ARG A 177 10.41 -4.24 19.39
C ARG A 177 10.84 -4.29 20.86
N GLU A 178 11.36 -5.43 21.32
CA GLU A 178 11.97 -5.49 22.65
C GLU A 178 13.19 -4.56 22.69
N GLY A 179 13.35 -3.84 23.80
CA GLY A 179 14.47 -2.93 23.98
C GLY A 179 15.74 -3.73 24.24
N THR A 180 16.80 -3.44 23.49
CA THR A 180 18.18 -3.64 23.95
C THR A 180 18.55 -2.53 24.91
#